data_AF-A0A7C7A3L8-F1
#
_entry.id   AF-A0A7C7A3L8-F1
#
_cell.length_a   1.000
_cell.length_b   1.000
_cell.length_c   1.000
_cell.angle_alpha   90.00
_cell.angle_beta   90.00
_cell.angle_gamma   90.00
#
_symmetry.space_group_name_H-M   'P 1'
#
loop_
_entity.id
_entity.type
_entity.pdbx_description
1 polymer ?
#
loop_
_entity_poly.entity_id
_entity_poly.type
_entity_poly.pdbx_seq_one_letter_code
_entity_poly.pdbx_strand_id
1 'polypeptide(L)'
;MYAAKHGIELYVGGRKVHEPSYSNNLSSVRAIISVIGEDRVGIIAGISDVLAKANVNILDITQTAIEGLFTMIMVVDIGCANMVFDELKTRLSRRGQELSVRVDAQREEVFHFMHRI
;
A
#
# COMPACT_ATOMS: atom_id res chain seq x y z
N MET A 1 -20.02 10.58 -5.91
CA MET A 1 -20.73 9.28 -6.03
C MET A 1 -22.24 9.37 -5.81
N TYR A 2 -22.75 10.14 -4.82
CA TYR A 2 -24.20 10.24 -4.58
C TYR A 2 -24.99 10.85 -5.77
N ALA A 3 -24.47 11.92 -6.36
CA ALA A 3 -25.11 12.64 -7.47
C ALA A 3 -25.30 11.79 -8.73
N ALA A 4 -24.23 11.14 -9.20
CA ALA A 4 -24.25 10.25 -10.37
C ALA A 4 -25.25 9.09 -10.24
N LYS A 5 -25.28 8.44 -9.06
CA LYS A 5 -26.14 7.28 -8.79
C LYS A 5 -27.64 7.61 -8.82
N HIS A 6 -27.99 8.90 -8.76
CA HIS A 6 -29.37 9.40 -8.79
C HIS A 6 -29.64 10.29 -10.02
N GLY A 7 -28.77 10.26 -11.03
CA GLY A 7 -28.97 11.04 -12.28
C GLY A 7 -28.85 12.55 -12.11
N ILE A 8 -28.18 13.03 -11.06
CA ILE A 8 -27.99 14.46 -10.80
C ILE A 8 -26.77 14.94 -11.59
N GLU A 9 -27.00 15.81 -12.55
CA GLU A 9 -25.93 16.48 -13.30
C GLU A 9 -25.35 17.66 -12.51
N LEU A 10 -24.03 17.69 -12.36
CA LEU A 10 -23.32 18.77 -11.67
C LEU A 10 -22.70 19.74 -12.68
N TYR A 11 -22.84 21.04 -12.42
CA TYR A 11 -22.27 22.11 -13.24
C TYR A 11 -21.44 23.05 -12.35
N VAL A 12 -20.26 23.45 -12.84
CA VAL A 12 -19.42 24.48 -12.20
C VAL A 12 -19.10 25.54 -13.26
N GLY A 13 -19.50 26.79 -13.02
CA GLY A 13 -19.28 27.89 -13.97
C GLY A 13 -19.90 27.67 -15.35
N GLY A 14 -21.04 26.96 -15.42
CA GLY A 14 -21.74 26.66 -16.68
C GLY A 14 -21.19 25.47 -17.47
N ARG A 15 -20.13 24.80 -16.98
CA ARG A 15 -19.59 23.57 -17.58
C ARG A 15 -20.06 22.35 -16.80
N LYS A 16 -20.54 21.33 -17.51
CA LYS A 16 -20.88 20.03 -16.91
C LYS A 16 -19.61 19.42 -16.32
N VAL A 17 -19.66 19.11 -15.04
CA VAL A 17 -18.57 18.41 -14.35
C VAL A 17 -18.58 16.98 -14.85
N HIS A 18 -17.55 16.59 -15.58
CA HIS A 18 -17.32 15.19 -15.89
C HIS A 18 -16.99 14.46 -14.59
N GLU A 19 -17.54 13.27 -14.42
CA GLU A 19 -17.10 12.39 -13.34
C GLU A 19 -15.58 12.26 -13.40
N PRO A 20 -14.89 12.29 -12.25
CA PRO A 20 -13.46 12.01 -12.24
C PRO A 20 -13.26 10.65 -12.88
N SER A 21 -12.64 10.64 -14.06
CA SER A 21 -12.22 9.42 -14.72
C SER A 21 -11.11 8.85 -13.86
N TYR A 22 -11.43 7.88 -13.01
CA TYR A 22 -10.42 6.97 -12.50
C TYR A 22 -9.88 6.23 -13.72
N SER A 23 -8.78 6.71 -14.29
CA SER A 23 -7.95 5.86 -15.11
C SER A 23 -7.49 4.75 -14.19
N ASN A 24 -8.15 3.60 -14.25
CA ASN A 24 -7.63 2.37 -13.70
C ASN A 24 -6.45 1.98 -14.61
N ASN A 25 -5.35 2.71 -14.47
CA ASN A 25 -4.18 2.59 -15.31
C ASN A 25 -3.30 1.51 -14.70
N LEU A 26 -3.09 0.46 -15.49
CA LEU A 26 -2.24 -0.71 -15.27
C LEU A 26 -2.81 -1.74 -14.28
N SER A 27 -2.72 -3.00 -14.68
CA SER A 27 -2.65 -4.16 -13.80
C SER A 27 -1.51 -3.92 -12.79
N SER A 28 -1.80 -3.22 -11.69
CA SER A 28 -0.78 -2.95 -10.66
C SER A 28 -0.39 -4.29 -10.03
N VAL A 29 0.87 -4.68 -10.16
CA VAL A 29 1.41 -5.82 -9.44
C VAL A 29 1.52 -5.37 -7.98
N ARG A 30 0.64 -5.88 -7.11
CA ARG A 30 0.56 -5.41 -5.72
C ARG A 30 1.28 -6.34 -4.77
N ALA A 31 1.72 -5.77 -3.66
CA ALA A 31 2.14 -6.51 -2.49
C ALA A 31 1.51 -5.91 -1.23
N ILE A 32 1.34 -6.76 -0.22
CA ILE A 32 0.94 -6.40 1.13
C ILE A 32 2.17 -6.50 2.02
N ILE A 33 2.44 -5.44 2.78
CA ILE A 33 3.49 -5.38 3.79
C ILE A 33 2.83 -5.29 5.15
N SER A 34 3.27 -6.12 6.09
CA SER A 34 2.83 -6.10 7.47
C SER A 34 4.00 -5.79 8.38
N VAL A 35 3.78 -4.89 9.34
CA VAL A 35 4.76 -4.46 10.34
C VAL A 35 4.14 -4.64 11.71
N ILE A 36 4.84 -5.32 12.62
CA ILE A 36 4.37 -5.60 13.99
C ILE A 36 5.53 -5.44 14.96
N GLY A 37 5.37 -4.67 16.03
CA GLY A 37 6.35 -4.58 17.11
C GLY A 37 6.03 -3.48 18.12
N GLU A 38 6.98 -3.14 18.98
CA GLU A 38 6.82 -2.02 19.91
C GLU A 38 6.82 -0.69 19.16
N ASP A 39 5.94 0.23 19.55
CA ASP A 39 5.90 1.56 18.93
C ASP A 39 7.20 2.32 19.17
N ARG A 40 7.78 2.84 18.08
CA ARG A 40 9.03 3.59 18.09
C ARG A 40 9.02 4.65 17.00
N VAL A 41 9.63 5.78 17.33
CA VAL A 41 9.84 6.86 16.37
C VAL A 41 10.65 6.33 15.19
N GLY A 42 10.15 6.59 13.97
CA GLY A 42 10.86 6.28 12.74
C GLY A 42 10.45 4.99 12.04
N ILE A 43 9.48 4.22 12.55
CA ILE A 43 8.98 3.01 11.86
C ILE A 43 8.49 3.36 10.44
N ILE A 44 7.52 4.28 10.32
CA ILE A 44 6.95 4.68 9.03
C ILE A 44 8.03 5.26 8.11
N ALA A 45 8.87 6.16 8.64
CA ALA A 45 9.95 6.79 7.88
C ALA A 45 10.97 5.76 7.37
N GLY A 46 11.35 4.80 8.20
CA GLY A 46 12.31 3.76 7.84
C GLY A 46 11.77 2.79 6.80
N ILE A 47 10.51 2.38 6.91
CA ILE A 47 9.87 1.49 5.94
C ILE A 47 9.62 2.21 4.61
N SER A 48 9.09 3.43 4.65
CA SER A 48 8.86 4.23 3.43
C SER A 48 10.16 4.60 2.71
N ASP A 49 11.26 4.86 3.42
CA ASP A 49 12.59 5.08 2.81
C ASP A 49 13.06 3.87 1.99
N VAL A 50 12.85 2.65 2.51
CA VAL A 50 13.17 1.42 1.77
C VAL A 50 12.32 1.31 0.50
N LEU A 51 11.02 1.58 0.59
CA LEU A 51 10.10 1.54 -0.54
C LEU A 51 10.44 2.59 -1.61
N ALA A 52 10.72 3.83 -1.17
CA ALA A 52 11.09 4.92 -2.06
C ALA A 52 12.39 4.61 -2.82
N LYS A 53 13.42 4.10 -2.13
CA LYS A 53 14.67 3.64 -2.77
C LYS A 53 14.46 2.51 -3.76
N ALA A 54 13.42 1.69 -3.54
CA ALA A 54 13.03 0.60 -4.41
C ALA A 54 12.11 1.02 -5.57
N ASN A 55 11.74 2.31 -5.69
CA ASN A 55 10.75 2.81 -6.64
C ASN A 55 9.37 2.13 -6.49
N VAL A 56 8.96 1.87 -5.25
CA VAL A 56 7.68 1.24 -4.91
C VAL A 56 6.70 2.30 -4.42
N ASN A 57 5.50 2.34 -5.02
CA ASN A 57 4.46 3.30 -4.66
C ASN A 57 3.57 2.74 -3.54
N ILE A 58 3.19 3.59 -2.58
CA ILE A 58 2.26 3.21 -1.51
C ILE A 58 0.85 3.57 -1.97
N LEU A 59 -0.01 2.56 -2.10
CA LEU A 59 -1.40 2.73 -2.53
C LEU A 59 -2.32 2.98 -1.34
N ASP A 60 -2.09 2.26 -0.25
CA ASP A 60 -2.86 2.40 0.98
C ASP A 60 -1.99 2.03 2.19
N ILE A 61 -2.30 2.64 3.34
CA ILE A 61 -1.62 2.41 4.60
C ILE A 61 -2.64 2.52 5.74
N THR A 62 -2.71 1.47 6.55
CA THR A 62 -3.49 1.46 7.78
C THR A 62 -2.59 1.08 8.93
N GLN A 63 -2.68 1.81 10.03
CA GLN A 63 -1.96 1.52 11.27
C GLN A 63 -2.95 1.43 12.44
N THR A 64 -2.63 0.57 13.41
CA THR A 64 -3.41 0.44 14.63
C THR A 64 -2.52 -0.09 15.76
N ALA A 65 -2.99 0.05 17.00
CA ALA A 65 -2.36 -0.53 18.17
C ALA A 65 -3.15 -1.77 18.61
N ILE A 66 -2.58 -2.97 18.44
CA ILE A 66 -3.21 -4.23 18.84
C ILE A 66 -2.50 -4.72 20.10
N GLU A 67 -3.24 -4.81 21.21
CA GLU A 67 -2.70 -5.23 22.51
C GLU A 67 -1.45 -4.42 22.95
N GLY A 68 -1.40 -3.14 22.57
CA GLY A 68 -0.27 -2.25 22.87
C GLY A 68 0.92 -2.35 21.91
N LEU A 69 0.86 -3.23 20.92
CA LEU A 69 1.84 -3.31 19.84
C LEU A 69 1.47 -2.40 18.68
N PHE A 70 2.46 -1.71 18.12
CA PHE A 70 2.33 -1.04 16.84
C PHE A 70 2.14 -2.08 15.74
N THR A 71 1.06 -1.90 14.96
CA THR A 71 0.79 -2.70 13.78
C THR A 71 0.49 -1.79 12.60
N MET A 72 1.05 -2.14 11.44
CA MET A 72 0.83 -1.39 10.21
C MET A 72 0.74 -2.34 9.03
N ILE A 73 -0.27 -2.14 8.21
CA ILE A 73 -0.47 -2.84 6.94
C ILE A 73 -0.34 -1.80 5.82
N MET A 74 0.43 -2.12 4.80
CA MET A 74 0.59 -1.29 3.61
C MET A 74 0.23 -2.11 2.37
N VAL A 75 -0.55 -1.51 1.48
CA VAL A 75 -0.75 -2.02 0.11
C VAL A 75 0.14 -1.19 -0.80
N VAL A 76 1.02 -1.85 -1.54
CA VAL A 76 2.01 -1.20 -2.39
C VAL A 76 1.93 -1.69 -3.82
N ASP A 77 2.26 -0.82 -4.77
CA ASP A 77 2.47 -1.17 -6.18
C ASP A 77 3.96 -1.41 -6.43
N ILE A 78 4.28 -2.65 -6.77
CA ILE A 78 5.63 -3.10 -7.08
C ILE A 78 5.88 -3.24 -8.59
N GLY A 79 4.93 -2.82 -9.45
CA GLY A 79 5.04 -2.92 -10.90
C GLY A 79 6.20 -2.12 -11.51
N CYS A 80 6.61 -1.03 -10.86
CA CYS A 80 7.74 -0.20 -11.26
C CYS A 80 8.98 -0.38 -10.36
N ALA A 81 9.01 -1.41 -9.51
CA ALA A 81 10.12 -1.62 -8.60
C ALA A 81 11.45 -1.79 -9.36
N ASN A 82 12.50 -1.15 -8.87
CA ASN A 82 13.84 -1.21 -9.47
C ASN A 82 14.67 -2.42 -8.96
N MET A 83 14.06 -3.32 -8.20
CA MET A 83 14.67 -4.53 -7.64
C MET A 83 13.68 -5.69 -7.62
N VAL A 84 14.20 -6.91 -7.51
CA VAL A 84 13.36 -8.10 -7.36
C VAL A 84 12.69 -8.13 -5.98
N PHE A 85 11.49 -8.71 -5.92
CA PHE A 85 10.68 -8.71 -4.70
C PHE A 85 11.36 -9.40 -3.50
N ASP A 86 12.13 -10.46 -3.73
CA ASP A 86 12.83 -11.15 -2.64
C ASP A 86 13.91 -10.26 -2.02
N GLU A 87 14.58 -9.45 -2.83
CA GLU A 87 15.53 -8.44 -2.35
C GLU A 87 14.81 -7.34 -1.55
N LEU A 88 13.66 -6.86 -2.05
CA LEU A 88 12.81 -5.90 -1.34
C LEU A 88 12.40 -6.47 0.04
N LYS A 89 11.97 -7.72 0.09
CA LYS A 89 11.61 -8.43 1.32
C LYS A 89 12.78 -8.48 2.29
N THR A 90 13.97 -8.88 1.83
CA THR A 90 15.18 -8.90 2.67
C THR A 90 15.52 -7.52 3.22
N ARG A 91 15.46 -6.47 2.40
CA ARG A 91 15.74 -5.08 2.82
C ARG A 91 14.73 -4.58 3.86
N LEU A 92 13.44 -4.84 3.64
CA LEU A 92 12.37 -4.51 4.58
C LEU A 92 12.52 -5.23 5.91
N SER A 93 12.78 -6.55 5.89
CA SER A 93 13.01 -7.33 7.12
C SER A 93 14.24 -6.85 7.89
N ARG A 94 15.35 -6.54 7.20
CA ARG A 94 16.55 -5.96 7.84
C ARG A 94 16.24 -4.61 8.49
N ARG A 95 15.55 -3.72 7.76
CA ARG A 95 15.18 -2.41 8.29
C ARG A 95 14.24 -2.53 9.49
N GLY A 96 13.33 -3.49 9.45
CA GLY A 96 12.47 -3.84 10.59
C GLY A 96 13.26 -4.24 11.82
N GLN A 97 14.26 -5.11 11.67
CA GLN A 97 15.14 -5.53 12.78
C GLN A 97 15.86 -4.34 13.43
N GLU A 98 16.40 -3.42 12.62
CA GLU A 98 17.03 -2.18 13.11
C GLU A 98 16.06 -1.32 13.92
N LEU A 99 14.77 -1.35 13.56
CA LEU A 99 13.70 -0.59 14.20
C LEU A 99 12.99 -1.38 15.31
N SER A 100 13.46 -2.61 15.63
CA SER A 100 12.84 -3.50 16.61
C SER A 100 11.39 -3.90 16.29
N VAL A 101 11.07 -4.01 14.99
CA VAL A 101 9.78 -4.49 14.49
C VAL A 101 9.96 -5.66 13.52
N ARG A 102 9.00 -6.57 13.47
CA ARG A 102 8.93 -7.60 12.44
C ARG A 102 8.26 -7.03 11.20
N VAL A 103 8.86 -7.26 10.03
CA VAL A 103 8.29 -6.87 8.74
C VAL A 103 8.19 -8.10 7.84
N ASP A 104 6.98 -8.40 7.37
CA ASP A 104 6.72 -9.40 6.34
C ASP A 104 6.10 -8.75 5.09
N ALA A 105 6.45 -9.28 3.92
CA ALA A 105 5.93 -8.82 2.63
C ALA A 105 5.48 -10.02 1.80
N GLN A 106 4.32 -9.87 1.15
CA GLN A 106 3.68 -10.90 0.33
C GLN A 106 3.11 -10.27 -0.95
N ARG A 107 3.28 -10.92 -2.11
CA ARG A 107 2.60 -10.48 -3.34
C ARG A 107 1.11 -10.73 -3.19
N GLU A 108 0.29 -9.79 -3.64
CA GLU A 108 -1.16 -9.91 -3.57
C GLU A 108 -1.68 -11.12 -4.37
N GLU A 109 -1.03 -11.45 -5.49
CA GLU A 109 -1.39 -12.57 -6.34
C GLU A 109 -1.51 -13.90 -5.58
N VAL A 110 -0.74 -14.08 -4.49
CA VAL A 110 -0.80 -15.28 -3.63
C VAL A 110 -2.21 -15.46 -3.03
N PHE A 111 -2.93 -14.39 -2.73
CA PHE A 111 -4.29 -14.46 -2.18
C PHE A 111 -5.34 -14.83 -3.22
N HIS A 112 -5.10 -14.52 -4.50
CA HIS A 112 -6.05 -14.83 -5.57
C HIS A 112 -6.07 -16.34 -5.93
N PHE A 113 -4.98 -17.06 -5.65
CA PHE A 113 -4.91 -18.51 -5.88
C PHE A 113 -5.60 -19.34 -4.79
N MET A 114 -5.81 -18.79 -3.58
CA MET A 114 -6.44 -19.54 -2.47
C MET A 114 -7.96 -19.68 -2.60
N HIS A 115 -8.63 -18.85 -3.43
CA HIS A 115 -10.08 -18.83 -3.60
C HIS A 115 -10.59 -19.44 -4.91
N ARG A 116 -9.76 -20.18 -5.63
CA ARG A 116 -10.19 -20.92 -6.83
C ARG A 116 -10.51 -22.38 -6.47
N ILE A 117 -11.68 -22.60 -5.89
CA ILE A 117 -12.32 -23.92 -5.78
C ILE A 117 -13.71 -23.81 -6.40
#